data_AF-A0A924H948-F1
#
_entry.id   AF-A0A924H948-F1
#
_cell.length_a   1.000
_cell.length_b   1.000
_cell.length_c   1.000
_cell.angle_alpha   90.00
_cell.angle_beta   90.00
_cell.angle_gamma   90.00
#
_symmetry.space_group_name_H-M   'P 1'
#
loop_
_entity.id
_entity.type
_entity.pdbx_description
1 polymer ?
#
loop_
_entity_poly.entity_id
_entity_poly.type
_entity_poly.pdbx_seq_one_letter_code
_entity_poly.pdbx_strand_id
1 'polypeptide(L)'
;VRKTPPQGSALRMWLAGVRASFAGRILPFNDHTATLCAALHVPNPRPDRDAMIAATALEHGMTVVTRNVADFAGTGVQLINPFAG
;
A
#
# COMPACT_ATOMS: atom_id res chain seq x y z
N VAL A 1 -33.81 -14.64 -9.23
CA VAL A 1 -32.56 -15.33 -8.81
C VAL A 1 -31.48 -15.03 -9.83
N ARG A 2 -30.53 -14.13 -9.52
CA ARG A 2 -29.44 -13.79 -10.44
C ARG A 2 -28.37 -14.90 -10.34
N LYS A 3 -28.33 -15.81 -11.32
CA LYS A 3 -27.22 -16.76 -11.47
C LYS A 3 -26.03 -16.00 -12.07
N THR A 4 -25.03 -15.67 -11.24
CA THR A 4 -23.79 -15.06 -11.72
C THR A 4 -22.84 -16.16 -12.23
N PRO A 5 -22.28 -16.07 -13.45
CA PRO A 5 -21.25 -16.99 -13.96
C PRO A 5 -19.93 -16.87 -13.17
N PRO A 6 -18.91 -17.73 -13.40
CA PRO A 6 -17.72 -17.93 -12.54
C PRO A 6 -16.66 -16.81 -12.63
N GLN A 7 -17.07 -15.54 -12.58
CA GLN A 7 -16.25 -14.38 -12.92
C GLN A 7 -15.12 -14.07 -11.92
N GLY A 8 -15.14 -14.66 -10.72
CA GLY A 8 -14.09 -14.47 -9.72
C GLY A 8 -12.91 -15.44 -9.81
N SER A 9 -12.96 -16.48 -10.64
CA SER A 9 -11.92 -17.53 -10.65
C SER A 9 -10.57 -17.01 -11.15
N ALA A 10 -10.58 -16.28 -12.28
CA ALA A 10 -9.37 -15.69 -12.85
C ALA A 10 -8.72 -14.68 -11.88
N LEU A 11 -9.51 -13.83 -11.24
CA LEU A 11 -9.00 -12.85 -10.27
C LEU A 11 -8.37 -13.53 -9.03
N ARG A 12 -8.99 -14.60 -8.52
CA ARG A 12 -8.41 -15.37 -7.40
C ARG A 12 -7.12 -16.08 -7.79
N MET A 13 -7.06 -16.65 -8.99
CA MET A 13 -5.86 -17.30 -9.49
C MET A 13 -4.71 -16.29 -9.66
N TRP A 14 -5.00 -15.13 -10.24
CA TRP A 14 -4.03 -14.03 -10.34
C TRP A 14 -3.54 -13.58 -8.96
N LEU A 15 -4.45 -13.33 -8.01
CA LEU A 15 -4.09 -12.90 -6.66
C LEU A 15 -3.23 -13.95 -5.93
N ALA A 16 -3.52 -15.24 -6.11
CA ALA A 16 -2.70 -16.32 -5.56
C ALA A 16 -1.28 -16.29 -6.13
N GLY A 17 -1.14 -16.06 -7.44
CA GLY A 17 0.15 -15.88 -8.10
C GLY A 17 0.92 -14.68 -7.54
N VAL A 18 0.27 -13.52 -7.39
CA VAL A 18 0.88 -12.33 -6.78
C VAL A 18 1.35 -12.62 -5.35
N ARG A 19 0.51 -13.25 -4.53
CA ARG A 19 0.88 -13.62 -3.15
C ARG A 19 2.09 -14.55 -3.10
N ALA A 20 2.14 -15.55 -3.98
CA ALA A 20 3.27 -16.46 -4.08
C ALA A 20 4.56 -15.73 -4.47
N SER A 21 4.50 -14.84 -5.48
CA SER A 21 5.66 -14.05 -5.92
C SER A 21 6.25 -13.17 -4.82
N PHE A 22 5.45 -12.71 -3.86
CA PHE A 22 5.88 -11.86 -2.75
C PHE A 22 5.98 -12.59 -1.40
N ALA A 23 5.94 -13.93 -1.39
CA ALA A 23 6.07 -14.71 -0.16
C ALA A 23 7.34 -14.32 0.63
N GLY A 24 7.20 -14.16 1.95
CA GLY A 24 8.28 -13.66 2.83
C GLY A 24 8.60 -12.17 2.72
N ARG A 25 7.94 -11.43 1.81
CA ARG A 25 8.14 -9.98 1.58
C ARG A 25 6.83 -9.19 1.68
N ILE A 26 5.82 -9.76 2.34
CA ILE A 26 4.58 -9.07 2.71
C ILE A 26 4.78 -8.50 4.11
N LEU A 27 4.88 -7.19 4.21
CA LEU A 27 5.14 -6.50 5.48
C LEU A 27 3.86 -6.44 6.32
N PRO A 28 3.90 -6.84 7.61
CA PRO A 28 2.75 -6.73 8.49
C PRO A 28 2.54 -5.27 8.90
N PHE A 29 1.28 -4.86 9.06
CA PHE A 29 0.94 -3.63 9.74
C PHE A 29 0.78 -3.92 11.23
N ASN A 30 1.76 -3.50 12.03
CA ASN A 30 1.85 -3.81 13.46
C ASN A 30 1.63 -2.54 14.33
N ASP A 31 1.76 -2.68 15.65
CA ASP A 31 1.59 -1.56 16.60
C ASP A 31 2.57 -0.40 16.37
N HIS A 32 3.83 -0.71 16.05
CA HIS A 32 4.83 0.28 15.71
C HIS A 32 4.48 1.01 14.39
N THR A 33 4.08 0.26 13.35
CA THR A 33 3.59 0.84 12.09
C THR A 33 2.37 1.74 12.32
N ALA A 34 1.46 1.34 13.21
CA ALA A 34 0.27 2.09 13.54
C ALA A 34 0.59 3.43 14.21
N THR A 35 1.61 3.46 15.07
CA THR A 35 2.09 4.69 15.72
C THR A 35 2.65 5.68 14.71
N LEU A 36 3.45 5.20 13.75
CA LEU A 36 3.96 6.04 12.65
C LEU A 36 2.82 6.54 11.75
N CYS A 37 1.84 5.68 11.47
CA CYS A 37 0.66 6.02 10.68
C CYS A 37 -0.17 7.13 11.34
N ALA A 38 -0.37 7.07 12.66
CA ALA A 38 -1.11 8.11 13.40
C ALA A 38 -0.46 9.50 13.25
N ALA A 39 0.89 9.57 13.29
CA ALA A 39 1.61 10.83 13.14
C ALA A 39 1.39 11.49 11.77
N LEU A 40 1.16 10.70 10.70
CA LEU A 40 0.93 11.21 9.35
C LEU A 40 -0.42 11.91 9.15
N HIS A 41 -1.33 11.84 10.12
CA HIS A 41 -2.65 12.49 10.07
C HIS A 41 -2.67 13.88 10.72
N VAL A 42 -1.52 14.37 11.22
CA VAL A 42 -1.40 15.65 11.91
C VAL A 42 -0.50 16.59 11.10
N PRO A 43 -0.88 17.87 10.91
CA PRO A 43 -2.12 18.51 11.35
C PRO A 43 -3.33 18.19 10.46
N ASN A 44 -3.09 17.72 9.24
CA ASN A 44 -4.15 17.44 8.26
C ASN A 44 -4.27 15.93 8.05
N PRO A 45 -5.48 15.35 8.20
CA PRO A 45 -5.70 13.94 7.93
C PRO A 45 -5.35 13.57 6.49
N ARG A 46 -4.63 12.47 6.31
CA ARG A 46 -4.37 11.83 5.02
C ARG A 46 -5.37 10.70 4.78
N PRO A 47 -5.50 10.19 3.53
CA PRO A 47 -6.24 8.96 3.28
C PRO A 47 -5.64 7.80 4.08
N ASP A 48 -6.45 7.10 4.88
CA ASP A 48 -5.99 6.06 5.81
C ASP A 48 -5.05 5.05 5.15
N ARG A 49 -5.42 4.55 3.96
CA ARG A 49 -4.66 3.51 3.24
C ARG A 49 -3.28 4.00 2.81
N ASP A 50 -3.18 5.23 2.33
CA ASP A 50 -1.91 5.80 1.87
C ASP A 50 -1.01 6.13 3.06
N ALA A 51 -1.59 6.59 4.17
CA ALA A 51 -0.87 6.76 5.43
C ALA A 51 -0.33 5.42 5.97
N MET A 52 -1.10 4.33 5.90
CA MET A 52 -0.63 3.00 6.29
C MET A 52 0.53 2.52 5.42
N ILE A 53 0.45 2.71 4.10
CA ILE A 53 1.53 2.35 3.16
C ILE A 53 2.77 3.20 3.43
N ALA A 54 2.61 4.51 3.62
CA ALA A 54 3.69 5.43 3.91
C ALA A 54 4.38 5.09 5.25
N ALA A 55 3.61 4.83 6.31
CA ALA A 55 4.15 4.42 7.60
C ALA A 55 4.94 3.12 7.52
N THR A 56 4.44 2.12 6.78
CA THR A 56 5.16 0.87 6.52
C THR A 56 6.48 1.14 5.81
N ALA A 57 6.49 2.02 4.80
CA ALA A 57 7.72 2.37 4.10
C ALA A 57 8.71 3.13 4.99
N LEU A 58 8.24 4.03 5.86
CA LEU A 58 9.08 4.74 6.83
C LEU A 58 9.72 3.78 7.84
N GLU A 59 8.94 2.87 8.41
CA GLU A 59 9.42 1.85 9.37
C GLU A 59 10.59 1.04 8.80
N HIS A 60 10.50 0.69 7.52
CA HIS A 60 11.49 -0.17 6.87
C HIS A 60 12.52 0.57 6.02
N GLY A 61 12.51 1.91 6.00
CA GLY A 61 13.42 2.72 5.16
C GLY A 61 13.28 2.45 3.66
N MET A 62 12.06 2.15 3.19
CA MET A 62 11.77 1.77 1.81
C MET A 62 11.22 2.94 0.98
N THR A 63 11.32 2.79 -0.34
CA THR A 63 10.74 3.72 -1.33
C THR A 63 9.37 3.24 -1.78
N VAL A 64 8.36 4.13 -1.76
CA VAL A 64 7.03 3.84 -2.31
C VAL A 64 7.06 4.09 -3.81
N VAL A 65 6.73 3.05 -4.59
CA VAL A 65 6.58 3.12 -6.03
C VAL A 65 5.09 3.33 -6.35
N THR A 66 4.70 4.50 -6.83
CA THR A 66 3.29 4.85 -7.03
C THR A 66 3.09 5.86 -8.17
N ARG A 67 1.96 5.74 -8.88
CA ARG A 67 1.49 6.80 -9.79
C ARG A 67 0.90 7.98 -9.01
N ASN A 68 0.35 7.73 -7.82
CA ASN A 68 -0.36 8.71 -7.02
C ASN A 68 0.59 9.48 -6.09
N VAL A 69 1.53 10.22 -6.67
CA VAL A 69 2.60 10.90 -5.91
C VAL A 69 2.03 11.95 -4.93
N ALA A 70 0.92 12.59 -5.29
CA ALA A 70 0.32 13.68 -4.51
C ALA A 70 -0.08 13.24 -3.09
N ASP A 71 -0.68 12.06 -2.94
CA ASP A 71 -1.19 11.59 -1.64
C ASP A 71 -0.07 11.20 -0.67
N PHE A 72 1.11 10.89 -1.21
CA PHE A 72 2.33 10.61 -0.43
C PHE A 72 3.23 11.84 -0.25
N ALA A 73 2.96 12.93 -0.96
CA ALA A 73 3.79 14.14 -0.88
C ALA A 73 3.77 14.72 0.53
N GLY A 74 4.95 14.95 1.12
CA GLY A 74 5.09 15.47 2.48
C GLY A 74 4.91 14.43 3.60
N THR A 75 4.83 13.13 3.28
CA THR A 75 4.88 12.06 4.31
C THR A 75 6.30 11.76 4.80
N GLY A 76 7.33 12.19 4.06
CA GLY A 76 8.74 11.89 4.34
C GLY A 76 9.25 10.59 3.70
N VAL A 77 8.39 9.79 3.07
CA VAL A 77 8.82 8.61 2.31
C VAL A 77 9.50 9.00 1.00
N GLN A 78 10.44 8.17 0.56
CA GLN A 78 10.99 8.29 -0.79
C GLN A 78 9.96 7.80 -1.81
N LEU A 79 9.89 8.48 -2.96
CA LEU A 79 8.89 8.21 -3.99
C LEU A 79 9.53 7.97 -5.36
N ILE A 80 9.02 6.96 -6.06
CA ILE A 80 9.28 6.74 -7.49
C ILE A 80 7.94 6.65 -8.20
N ASN A 81 7.76 7.47 -9.25
CA ASN A 81 6.65 7.32 -10.17
C ASN A 81 7.11 6.56 -11.41
N PRO A 82 6.74 5.27 -11.57
CA PRO A 82 7.19 4.46 -12.70
C PRO A 82 6.55 4.86 -14.04
N PHE A 83 5.64 5.83 -14.03
CA PHE A 83 4.98 6.37 -15.22
C PHE A 83 5.41 7.79 -15.58
N ALA A 84 6.26 8.41 -14.74
CA ALA A 84 6.95 9.63 -15.12
C ALA A 84 8.11 9.22 -16.02
N GLY A 85 7.94 9.38 -17.34
CA GLY A 85 9.01 9.15 -18.32
C GLY A 85 10.13 10.18 -18.19
#